data_AF-A0A849QSN7-F1
#
_entry.id   AF-A0A849QSN7-F1
#
_cell.length_a   1.000
_cell.length_b   1.000
_cell.length_c   1.000
_cell.angle_alpha   90.00
_cell.angle_beta   90.00
_cell.angle_gamma   90.00
#
_symmetry.space_group_name_H-M   'P 1'
#
loop_
_entity.id
_entity.type
_entity.pdbx_description
1 polymer ?
#
loop_
_entity_poly.entity_id
_entity_poly.type
_entity_poly.pdbx_seq_one_letter_code
_entity_poly.pdbx_strand_id
1 'polypeptide(L)'
;KNIVLNPMDSISESIDLMLDSLQTSLIGVFASCECYIDGAYDKSVDLTPIIKSALEAEEADDPGTAIGYVATIGASVIAGAEIPEDTFSDMPYGLVAEWIDGIDSISAAMMGDDSYKFDEPDE
;
A
#
# COMPACT_ATOMS: atom_id res chain seq x y z
N LYS A 1 -9.80 6.79 10.02
CA LYS A 1 -9.95 5.32 10.13
C LYS A 1 -11.44 4.90 10.20
N ASN A 2 -12.23 5.30 11.21
CA ASN A 2 -13.63 4.85 11.42
C ASN A 2 -14.70 5.17 10.33
N ILE A 3 -14.41 5.94 9.29
CA ILE A 3 -15.39 6.17 8.21
C ILE A 3 -15.17 5.18 7.07
N VAL A 4 -13.92 4.85 6.79
CA VAL A 4 -13.55 4.05 5.61
C VAL A 4 -13.33 2.57 5.96
N LEU A 5 -12.89 2.29 7.19
CA LEU A 5 -12.56 0.92 7.65
C LEU A 5 -13.70 0.25 8.43
N ASN A 6 -14.90 0.86 8.47
CA ASN A 6 -16.03 0.22 9.12
C ASN A 6 -16.58 -0.90 8.23
N PRO A 7 -17.02 -2.03 8.81
CA PRO A 7 -17.75 -3.05 8.07
C PRO A 7 -19.02 -2.43 7.47
N MET A 8 -19.26 -2.73 6.20
CA MET A 8 -20.46 -2.31 5.46
C MET A 8 -21.43 -3.48 5.35
N ASP A 9 -22.72 -3.19 5.16
CA ASP A 9 -23.69 -4.23 4.83
C ASP A 9 -23.30 -4.88 3.50
N SER A 10 -23.34 -6.21 3.46
CA SER A 10 -23.01 -6.99 2.27
C SER A 10 -23.90 -6.60 1.08
N ILE A 11 -23.27 -6.38 -0.08
CA ILE A 11 -23.95 -5.99 -1.32
C ILE A 11 -23.99 -7.19 -2.28
N SER A 12 -22.82 -7.76 -2.56
CA SER A 12 -22.63 -8.99 -3.34
C SER A 12 -21.22 -9.51 -3.08
N GLU A 13 -20.99 -10.81 -3.29
CA GLU A 13 -19.66 -11.41 -3.06
C GLU A 13 -18.54 -10.66 -3.80
N SER A 14 -18.74 -10.31 -5.07
CA SER A 14 -17.73 -9.58 -5.84
C SER A 14 -17.48 -8.17 -5.31
N ILE A 15 -18.54 -7.44 -4.93
CA ILE A 15 -18.40 -6.08 -4.40
C ILE A 15 -17.75 -6.13 -3.01
N ASP A 16 -18.13 -7.09 -2.18
CA ASP A 16 -17.60 -7.25 -0.84
C ASP A 16 -16.09 -7.56 -0.89
N LEU A 17 -15.64 -8.39 -1.83
CA LEU A 17 -14.21 -8.64 -2.07
C LEU A 17 -13.45 -7.39 -2.52
N MET A 18 -14.01 -6.60 -3.44
CA MET A 18 -13.40 -5.33 -3.87
C MET A 18 -13.28 -4.33 -2.71
N LEU A 19 -14.31 -4.24 -1.87
CA LEU A 19 -14.30 -3.37 -0.70
C LEU A 19 -13.27 -3.82 0.33
N ASP A 20 -13.10 -5.13 0.55
CA ASP A 20 -12.12 -5.67 1.47
C ASP A 20 -10.67 -5.39 1.02
N SER A 21 -10.37 -5.59 -0.26
CA SER A 21 -9.08 -5.22 -0.86
C SER A 21 -8.81 -3.72 -0.72
N LEU A 22 -9.78 -2.87 -1.09
CA LEU A 22 -9.66 -1.41 -0.93
C LEU A 22 -9.44 -0.99 0.54
N GLN A 23 -10.18 -1.59 1.48
CA GLN A 23 -9.99 -1.30 2.89
C GLN A 23 -8.62 -1.75 3.38
N THR A 24 -8.16 -2.91 2.90
CA THR A 24 -6.83 -3.45 3.22
C THR A 24 -5.74 -2.52 2.71
N SER A 25 -5.74 -2.14 1.43
CA SER A 25 -4.73 -1.22 0.87
C SER A 25 -4.69 0.13 1.62
N LEU A 26 -5.85 0.65 2.02
CA LEU A 26 -5.96 1.88 2.79
C LEU A 26 -5.35 1.80 4.20
N ILE A 27 -5.23 0.61 4.79
CA ILE A 27 -4.51 0.45 6.07
C ILE A 27 -3.03 0.80 5.89
N GLY A 28 -2.39 0.29 4.84
CA GLY A 28 -1.00 0.61 4.47
C GLY A 28 -0.79 2.10 4.23
N VAL A 29 -1.72 2.72 3.49
CA VAL A 29 -1.77 4.16 3.24
C VAL A 29 -1.80 4.97 4.54
N PHE A 30 -2.75 4.67 5.44
CA PHE A 30 -2.89 5.46 6.66
C PHE A 30 -1.68 5.30 7.59
N ALA A 31 -1.14 4.09 7.70
CA ALA A 31 0.08 3.84 8.47
C ALA A 31 1.27 4.63 7.91
N SER A 32 1.39 4.69 6.58
CA SER A 32 2.43 5.47 5.89
C SER A 32 2.31 6.97 6.12
N CYS A 33 1.09 7.51 6.05
CA CYS A 33 0.83 8.92 6.36
C CYS A 33 1.16 9.27 7.82
N GLU A 34 0.80 8.40 8.77
CA GLU A 34 1.14 8.57 10.19
C GLU A 34 2.68 8.58 10.38
N CYS A 35 3.37 7.60 9.78
CA CYS A 35 4.84 7.50 9.82
C CYS A 35 5.54 8.71 9.18
N TYR A 36 5.00 9.24 8.08
CA TYR A 36 5.49 10.46 7.43
C TYR A 36 5.36 11.68 8.34
N ILE A 37 4.20 11.87 8.99
CA ILE A 37 3.97 12.97 9.92
C ILE A 37 4.92 12.90 11.12
N ASP A 38 5.21 11.69 11.60
CA ASP A 38 6.15 11.45 12.69
C ASP A 38 7.62 11.62 12.28
N GLY A 39 7.91 11.79 10.99
CA GLY A 39 9.26 12.00 10.45
C GLY A 39 10.14 10.76 10.46
N ALA A 40 9.54 9.57 10.56
CA ALA A 40 10.25 8.29 10.68
C ALA A 40 10.55 7.67 9.29
N TYR A 41 11.29 8.41 8.44
CA TYR A 41 11.63 7.97 7.08
C TYR A 41 12.96 8.56 6.58
N ASP A 42 13.48 8.03 5.47
CA ASP A 42 14.63 8.58 4.75
C ASP A 42 14.30 8.68 3.26
N LYS A 43 14.57 9.85 2.67
CA LYS A 43 14.27 10.15 1.26
C LYS A 43 15.18 9.43 0.27
N SER A 44 16.32 8.93 0.74
CA SER A 44 17.39 8.35 -0.07
C SER A 44 17.61 6.87 0.23
N VAL A 45 16.70 6.25 0.97
CA VAL A 45 16.80 4.84 1.34
C VAL A 45 16.46 3.95 0.15
N ASP A 46 17.23 2.87 0.00
CA ASP A 46 16.85 1.77 -0.89
C ASP A 46 15.67 1.02 -0.25
N LEU A 47 14.52 1.02 -0.94
CA LEU A 47 13.30 0.39 -0.46
C LEU A 47 13.34 -1.14 -0.60
N THR A 48 14.15 -1.69 -1.51
CA THR A 48 14.26 -3.12 -1.79
C THR A 48 14.48 -3.97 -0.52
N PRO A 49 15.48 -3.69 0.35
CA PRO A 49 15.67 -4.45 1.57
C PRO A 49 14.51 -4.32 2.56
N ILE A 50 13.83 -3.17 2.60
CA ILE A 50 12.71 -2.92 3.51
C ILE A 50 11.47 -3.70 3.06
N ILE A 51 11.20 -3.70 1.75
CA ILE A 51 10.12 -4.50 1.13
C ILE A 51 10.35 -5.98 1.43
N LYS A 52 11.59 -6.47 1.27
CA LYS A 52 11.92 -7.85 1.62
C LYS A 52 11.66 -8.15 3.09
N SER A 53 12.03 -7.27 4.01
CA SER A 53 11.74 -7.45 5.44
C SER A 53 10.24 -7.41 5.76
N ALA A 54 9.44 -6.65 5.01
CA ALA A 54 7.98 -6.69 5.12
C ALA A 54 7.42 -8.06 4.72
N LEU A 55 7.88 -8.59 3.59
CA LEU A 55 7.48 -9.91 3.08
C LEU A 55 7.90 -11.05 4.03
N GLU A 56 9.11 -10.98 4.58
CA GLU A 56 9.60 -11.94 5.58
C GLU A 56 8.74 -11.91 6.86
N ALA A 57 8.29 -10.72 7.28
CA ALA A 57 7.39 -10.58 8.43
C ALA A 57 5.98 -11.12 8.14
N GLU A 58 5.47 -10.92 6.93
CA GLU A 58 4.20 -11.53 6.49
C GLU A 58 4.31 -13.07 6.44
N GLU A 59 5.38 -13.61 5.86
CA GLU A 59 5.62 -15.06 5.82
C GLU A 59 5.69 -15.67 7.24
N ALA A 60 6.17 -14.87 8.21
CA ALA A 60 6.21 -15.24 9.62
C ALA A 60 4.88 -15.07 10.37
N ASP A 61 3.77 -14.72 9.68
CA ASP A 61 2.45 -14.43 10.27
C ASP A 61 2.52 -13.30 11.33
N ASP A 62 3.38 -12.30 11.09
CA ASP A 62 3.53 -11.10 11.91
C ASP A 62 3.10 -9.83 11.13
N PRO A 63 1.79 -9.63 10.93
CA PRO A 63 1.27 -8.47 10.22
C PRO A 63 1.57 -7.15 10.92
N GLY A 64 1.82 -7.17 12.24
CA GLY A 64 2.18 -5.98 13.02
C GLY A 64 3.58 -5.48 12.68
N THR A 65 4.54 -6.39 12.51
CA THR A 65 5.87 -6.04 12.03
C THR A 65 5.84 -5.68 10.53
N ALA A 66 5.10 -6.44 9.72
CA ALA A 66 4.97 -6.16 8.28
C ALA A 66 4.41 -4.76 8.00
N ILE A 67 3.33 -4.36 8.69
CA ILE A 67 2.74 -3.02 8.52
C ILE A 67 3.70 -1.91 8.96
N GLY A 68 4.59 -2.16 9.94
CA GLY A 68 5.62 -1.21 10.36
C GLY A 68 6.67 -0.94 9.27
N TYR A 69 7.11 -2.00 8.57
CA TYR A 69 7.98 -1.85 7.40
C TYR A 69 7.27 -1.11 6.27
N VAL A 70 6.03 -1.50 5.94
CA VAL A 70 5.20 -0.83 4.94
C VAL A 70 4.97 0.65 5.26
N ALA A 71 4.72 0.99 6.51
CA ALA A 71 4.56 2.39 6.94
C ALA A 71 5.83 3.21 6.67
N THR A 72 7.01 2.62 6.89
CA THR A 72 8.31 3.26 6.61
C THR A 72 8.53 3.41 5.10
N ILE A 73 8.16 2.39 4.31
CA ILE A 73 8.22 2.42 2.84
C ILE A 73 7.35 3.55 2.31
N GLY A 74 6.06 3.56 2.65
CA GLY A 74 5.14 4.58 2.13
C GLY A 74 5.46 5.98 2.63
N ALA A 75 5.95 6.15 3.86
CA ALA A 75 6.46 7.45 4.32
C ALA A 75 7.65 7.94 3.48
N SER A 76 8.56 7.03 3.12
CA SER A 76 9.69 7.36 2.24
C SER A 76 9.22 7.73 0.83
N VAL A 77 8.20 7.03 0.30
CA VAL A 77 7.57 7.34 -1.00
C VAL A 77 6.91 8.72 -0.99
N ILE A 78 6.09 9.02 0.03
CA ILE A 78 5.49 10.36 0.21
C ILE A 78 6.59 11.44 0.28
N ALA A 79 7.77 11.09 0.78
CA ALA A 79 8.91 12.00 0.87
C ALA A 79 9.73 12.14 -0.42
N GLY A 80 9.43 11.35 -1.45
CA GLY A 80 10.03 11.40 -2.79
C GLY A 80 10.89 10.19 -3.16
N ALA A 81 10.90 9.10 -2.39
CA ALA A 81 11.50 7.83 -2.82
C ALA A 81 10.59 7.12 -3.85
N GLU A 82 11.16 6.26 -4.67
CA GLU A 82 10.43 5.52 -5.71
C GLU A 82 10.44 4.02 -5.40
N ILE A 83 9.29 3.36 -5.60
CA ILE A 83 9.20 1.90 -5.53
C ILE A 83 9.88 1.34 -6.79
N PRO A 84 10.82 0.38 -6.68
CA PRO A 84 11.46 -0.22 -7.85
C PRO A 84 10.43 -0.87 -8.78
N GLU A 85 10.56 -0.66 -10.10
CA GLU A 85 9.60 -1.17 -11.11
C GLU A 85 9.39 -2.70 -11.01
N ASP A 86 10.46 -3.46 -10.72
CA ASP A 86 10.40 -4.92 -10.64
C ASP A 86 9.73 -5.46 -9.36
N THR A 87 9.37 -4.58 -8.41
CA THR A 87 8.82 -4.96 -7.10
C THR A 87 7.58 -5.82 -7.22
N PHE A 88 6.64 -5.43 -8.08
CA PHE A 88 5.34 -6.11 -8.21
C PHE A 88 5.43 -7.45 -8.93
N SER A 89 6.37 -7.61 -9.86
CA SER A 89 6.55 -8.85 -10.62
C SER A 89 6.92 -10.05 -9.75
N ASP A 90 7.69 -9.81 -8.69
CA ASP A 90 8.23 -10.86 -7.81
C ASP A 90 7.47 -10.97 -6.47
N MET A 91 6.48 -10.11 -6.24
CA MET A 91 5.76 -10.04 -4.97
C MET A 91 4.65 -11.10 -4.89
N PRO A 92 4.65 -11.95 -3.83
CA PRO A 92 3.53 -12.85 -3.58
C PRO A 92 2.24 -12.09 -3.28
N TYR A 93 1.10 -12.63 -3.72
CA TYR A 93 -0.20 -12.15 -3.25
C TYR A 93 -0.29 -12.27 -1.73
N GLY A 94 -0.73 -11.20 -1.07
CA GLY A 94 -0.67 -11.10 0.37
C GLY A 94 -0.99 -9.69 0.89
N LEU A 95 -0.91 -9.52 2.21
CA LEU A 95 -1.18 -8.24 2.87
C LEU A 95 -0.19 -7.16 2.42
N VAL A 96 1.10 -7.49 2.34
CA VAL A 96 2.14 -6.55 1.91
C VAL A 96 1.90 -6.13 0.47
N ALA A 97 1.47 -7.03 -0.42
CA ALA A 97 1.10 -6.68 -1.79
C ALA A 97 -0.03 -5.67 -1.85
N GLU A 98 -1.15 -5.93 -1.16
CA GLU A 98 -2.29 -5.01 -1.10
C GLU A 98 -1.89 -3.64 -0.52
N TRP A 99 -1.05 -3.62 0.52
CA TRP A 99 -0.61 -2.38 1.13
C TRP A 99 0.35 -1.57 0.24
N ILE A 100 1.29 -2.24 -0.45
CA ILE A 100 2.22 -1.60 -1.37
C ILE A 100 1.49 -1.07 -2.61
N ASP A 101 0.49 -1.79 -3.12
CA ASP A 101 -0.40 -1.31 -4.19
C ASP A 101 -1.12 0.00 -3.82
N GLY A 102 -1.63 0.08 -2.58
CA GLY A 102 -2.22 1.32 -2.07
C GLY A 102 -1.22 2.49 -1.98
N ILE A 103 0.05 2.21 -1.67
CA ILE A 103 1.12 3.22 -1.64
C ILE A 103 1.48 3.68 -3.06
N ASP A 104 1.56 2.75 -4.02
CA ASP A 104 1.84 3.08 -5.42
C ASP A 104 0.74 3.95 -6.03
N SER A 105 -0.52 3.63 -5.74
CA SER A 105 -1.66 4.48 -6.10
C SER A 105 -1.53 5.93 -5.57
N ILE A 106 -0.97 6.12 -4.37
CA ILE A 106 -0.70 7.46 -3.83
C ILE A 106 0.46 8.13 -4.56
N SER A 107 1.53 7.39 -4.84
CA SER A 107 2.67 7.88 -5.61
C SER A 107 2.21 8.43 -6.96
N ALA A 108 1.39 7.65 -7.68
CA ALA A 108 0.77 8.04 -8.94
C ALA A 108 -0.07 9.31 -8.78
N ALA A 109 -0.98 9.35 -7.80
CA ALA A 109 -1.80 10.53 -7.52
C ALA A 109 -0.98 11.79 -7.19
N MET A 110 0.16 11.65 -6.50
CA MET A 110 1.07 12.74 -6.16
C MET A 110 1.83 13.30 -7.37
N MET A 111 2.14 12.44 -8.35
CA MET A 111 2.73 12.86 -9.62
C MET A 111 1.72 13.58 -10.52
N GLY A 112 0.44 13.62 -10.13
CA GLY A 112 -0.65 14.11 -10.96
C GLY A 112 -0.98 13.14 -12.08
N ASP A 113 -0.69 11.84 -11.87
CA ASP A 113 -1.00 10.81 -12.83
C ASP A 113 -2.52 10.77 -13.08
N ASP A 114 -2.89 10.92 -14.33
CA ASP A 114 -4.26 10.82 -14.79
C ASP A 114 -4.49 9.67 -15.77
N SER A 115 -3.57 8.69 -15.76
CA SER A 115 -3.70 7.38 -16.40
C SER A 115 -5.08 6.74 -16.22
N TYR A 116 -5.64 6.76 -15.00
CA TYR A 116 -7.00 6.27 -14.68
C TYR A 116 -8.13 6.96 -15.47
N LYS A 117 -7.91 8.15 -16.04
CA LYS A 117 -8.90 8.81 -16.93
C LYS A 117 -8.90 8.22 -18.33
N PHE A 118 -7.88 7.44 -18.66
CA PHE A 118 -7.65 6.83 -19.97
C PHE A 118 -7.79 5.30 -19.94
N ASP A 119 -8.09 4.71 -18.78
CA ASP A 119 -8.55 3.32 -18.73
C ASP A 119 -9.84 3.21 -19.57
N GLU A 120 -9.79 2.36 -20.60
CA GLU A 120 -10.96 2.11 -21.44
C GLU A 120 -12.06 1.50 -20.56
N PRO A 121 -13.32 1.97 -20.67
CA PRO A 121 -14.41 1.35 -19.93
C PRO A 121 -14.50 -0.12 -20.34
N ASP A 122 -14.46 -1.01 -19.36
CA ASP A 122 -14.71 -2.45 -19.57
C ASP A 122 -15.98 -2.62 -20.43
N GLU A 123 -15.84 -3.24 -21.60
CA GLU A 123 -16.94 -3.55 -22.53
C GLU A 123 -17.98 -4.51 -21.94
#